data_AF-A0A966QSL0-F1
#
_entry.id   AF-A0A966QSL0-F1
#
_cell.length_a   1.000
_cell.length_b   1.000
_cell.length_c   1.000
_cell.angle_alpha   90.00
_cell.angle_beta   90.00
_cell.angle_gamma   90.00
#
_symmetry.space_group_name_H-M   'P 1'
#
loop_
_entity.id
_entity.type
_entity.pdbx_description
1 polymer ?
#
loop_
_entity_poly.entity_id
_entity_poly.type
_entity_poly.pdbx_seq_one_letter_code
_entity_poly.pdbx_strand_id
1 'polypeptide(L)'
;MGAIQQLKASGPAVGIFDGAHYGSYACDCPPGSWILMYSDGLPDACNHDGERFGHERSERCFLNAIGSDETHGTPTAQAVLQDIRGSVSRFCGDAAAFDDLTVMVVHCQADAEAIAP
;
A
#
# COMPACT_ATOMS: atom_id res chain seq x y z
N MET A 1 -6.25 16.88 3.17
CA MET A 1 -6.40 15.42 2.97
C MET A 1 -6.18 15.14 1.50
N GLY A 2 -5.20 14.30 1.15
CA GLY A 2 -4.98 13.87 -0.23
C GLY A 2 -6.10 12.93 -0.69
N ALA A 3 -6.36 12.88 -1.99
CA ALA A 3 -7.29 11.92 -2.58
C ALA A 3 -6.57 10.60 -2.84
N ILE A 4 -7.17 9.47 -2.43
CA ILE A 4 -6.72 8.15 -2.87
C ILE A 4 -7.31 7.88 -4.25
N GLN A 5 -6.47 7.52 -5.20
CA GLN A 5 -6.89 6.93 -6.46
C GLN A 5 -6.57 5.43 -6.45
N GLN A 6 -7.62 4.60 -6.44
CA GLN A 6 -7.46 3.16 -6.55
C GLN A 6 -7.39 2.72 -8.02
N LEU A 7 -6.35 1.98 -8.38
CA LEU A 7 -6.25 1.31 -9.68
C LEU A 7 -6.88 -0.08 -9.56
N LYS A 8 -7.91 -0.36 -10.37
CA LYS A 8 -8.61 -1.65 -10.35
C LYS A 8 -7.89 -2.67 -11.23
N ALA A 9 -8.09 -3.95 -10.94
CA ALA A 9 -7.60 -5.02 -11.81
C ALA A 9 -8.19 -4.88 -13.22
N SER A 10 -7.36 -5.05 -14.24
CA SER A 10 -7.73 -4.92 -15.65
C SER A 10 -7.97 -6.27 -16.35
N GLY A 11 -7.79 -7.38 -15.64
CA GLY A 11 -7.93 -8.74 -16.16
C GLY A 11 -8.02 -9.80 -15.06
N PRO A 12 -8.30 -11.07 -15.43
CA PRO A 12 -8.39 -12.18 -14.49
C PRO A 12 -7.00 -12.62 -14.01
N ALA A 13 -6.94 -13.49 -12.99
CA ALA A 13 -5.68 -14.06 -12.55
C ALA A 13 -4.93 -14.75 -13.71
N VAL A 14 -3.60 -14.59 -13.71
CA VAL A 14 -2.72 -15.04 -14.80
C VAL A 14 -2.78 -16.55 -14.95
N GLY A 15 -2.95 -17.02 -16.19
CA GLY A 15 -2.89 -18.44 -16.55
C GLY A 15 -4.21 -19.21 -16.43
N ILE A 16 -5.32 -18.59 -16.02
CA ILE A 16 -6.63 -19.28 -15.91
C ILE A 16 -7.32 -19.43 -17.27
N PHE A 17 -7.29 -18.39 -18.10
CA PHE A 17 -8.01 -18.35 -19.37
C PHE A 17 -7.04 -18.12 -20.53
N ASP A 18 -7.11 -18.97 -21.54
CA ASP A 18 -6.39 -18.75 -22.79
C ASP A 18 -6.92 -17.49 -23.50
N GLY A 19 -6.02 -16.70 -24.06
CA GLY A 19 -6.37 -15.41 -24.68
C GLY A 19 -6.82 -14.31 -23.71
N ALA A 20 -6.58 -14.43 -22.40
CA ALA A 20 -6.92 -13.37 -21.43
C ALA A 20 -6.23 -12.03 -21.80
N HIS A 21 -6.99 -10.94 -21.74
CA HIS A 21 -6.50 -9.59 -21.97
C HIS A 21 -6.20 -8.88 -20.65
N TYR A 22 -5.05 -8.20 -20.61
CA TYR A 22 -4.59 -7.41 -19.46
C TYR A 22 -4.41 -5.96 -19.91
N GLY A 23 -5.12 -5.04 -19.27
CA GLY A 23 -4.96 -3.60 -19.52
C GLY A 23 -3.80 -3.01 -18.71
N SER A 24 -3.27 -1.88 -19.19
CA SER A 24 -2.32 -1.04 -18.47
C SER A 24 -2.99 0.26 -18.00
N TYR A 25 -2.50 0.80 -16.89
CA TYR A 25 -2.86 2.14 -16.42
C TYR A 25 -1.66 3.06 -16.55
N ALA A 26 -1.90 4.30 -16.94
CA ALA A 26 -0.94 5.39 -16.88
C ALA A 26 -1.55 6.53 -16.06
N CYS A 27 -0.78 7.06 -15.11
CA CYS A 27 -1.16 8.21 -14.29
C CYS A 27 0.08 9.05 -13.99
N ASP A 28 -0.12 10.35 -13.78
CA ASP A 28 0.96 11.23 -13.35
C ASP A 28 1.33 10.93 -11.89
N CYS A 29 2.64 10.79 -11.60
CA CYS A 29 3.18 10.70 -10.24
C CYS A 29 4.09 11.90 -9.97
N PRO A 30 3.53 13.11 -9.75
CA PRO A 30 4.36 14.27 -9.44
C PRO A 30 5.12 14.07 -8.12
N PRO A 31 6.23 14.79 -7.90
CA PRO A 31 6.92 14.81 -6.62
C PRO A 31 5.97 15.03 -5.43
N GLY A 32 6.18 14.25 -4.36
CA GLY A 32 5.31 14.18 -3.18
C GLY A 32 4.19 13.14 -3.28
N SER A 33 4.03 12.46 -4.42
CA SER A 33 3.05 11.39 -4.59
C SER A 33 3.51 10.09 -3.94
N TRP A 34 2.55 9.31 -3.44
CA TRP A 34 2.79 8.05 -2.75
C TRP A 34 2.00 6.92 -3.41
N ILE A 35 2.65 5.77 -3.58
CA ILE A 35 2.03 4.57 -4.14
C ILE A 35 2.12 3.45 -3.10
N LEU A 36 0.98 2.81 -2.83
CA LEU A 36 0.88 1.62 -2.01
C LEU A 36 0.45 0.44 -2.90
N MET A 37 1.19 -0.66 -2.81
CA MET A 37 0.87 -1.94 -3.44
C MET A 37 0.91 -3.03 -2.38
N TYR A 38 -0.02 -3.98 -2.43
CA TYR A 38 -0.10 -5.07 -1.47
C TYR A 38 -0.76 -6.32 -2.07
N SER A 39 -0.50 -7.47 -1.45
CA SER A 39 -1.30 -8.69 -1.63
C SER A 39 -2.55 -8.65 -0.74
N ASP A 40 -3.51 -9.52 -1.05
CA ASP A 40 -4.71 -9.79 -0.23
C ASP A 40 -4.40 -10.15 1.23
N GLY A 41 -3.22 -10.69 1.52
CA GLY A 41 -2.73 -10.88 2.89
C GLY A 41 -2.76 -9.61 3.78
N LEU A 42 -2.82 -8.40 3.22
CA LEU A 42 -3.05 -7.17 3.98
C LEU A 42 -4.51 -7.00 4.44
N PRO A 43 -5.49 -6.82 3.52
CA PRO A 43 -6.90 -6.66 3.93
C PRO A 43 -7.49 -7.92 4.58
N ASP A 44 -6.98 -9.12 4.28
CA ASP A 44 -7.51 -10.38 4.83
C ASP A 44 -6.81 -10.84 6.11
N ALA A 45 -5.84 -10.07 6.64
CA ALA A 45 -5.28 -10.32 7.96
C ALA A 45 -6.38 -10.30 9.04
N CYS A 46 -6.41 -11.29 9.93
CA CYS A 46 -7.45 -11.46 10.93
C CYS A 46 -6.93 -11.26 12.36
N ASN A 47 -7.77 -10.72 13.22
CA ASN A 47 -7.55 -10.75 14.67
C ASN A 47 -8.13 -12.02 15.31
N HIS A 48 -8.01 -12.14 16.65
CA HIS A 48 -8.52 -13.29 17.41
C HIS A 48 -10.03 -13.52 17.30
N ASP A 49 -10.80 -12.46 17.03
CA ASP A 49 -12.26 -12.54 16.84
C ASP A 49 -12.65 -12.93 15.41
N GLY A 50 -11.65 -13.13 14.52
CA GLY A 50 -11.87 -13.40 13.09
C GLY A 50 -12.30 -12.16 12.30
N GLU A 51 -12.19 -10.95 12.87
CA GLU A 51 -12.42 -9.70 12.15
C GLU A 51 -11.23 -9.47 11.20
N ARG A 52 -11.54 -9.19 9.93
CA ARG A 52 -10.54 -8.82 8.92
C ARG A 52 -10.07 -7.38 9.13
N PHE A 53 -8.79 -7.13 8.83
CA PHE A 53 -8.21 -5.78 8.83
C PHE A 53 -8.98 -4.88 7.86
N GLY A 54 -9.26 -5.39 6.65
CA GLY A 54 -10.13 -4.76 5.68
C GLY A 54 -9.52 -3.57 4.94
N HIS A 55 -10.11 -3.25 3.79
CA HIS A 55 -9.63 -2.18 2.90
C HIS A 55 -9.65 -0.80 3.56
N GLU A 56 -10.68 -0.50 4.36
CA GLU A 56 -10.82 0.79 5.05
C GLU A 56 -9.68 1.05 6.05
N ARG A 57 -9.25 0.03 6.81
CA ARG A 57 -8.11 0.19 7.73
C ARG A 57 -6.79 0.29 6.95
N SER A 58 -6.63 -0.46 5.86
CA SER A 58 -5.46 -0.35 4.98
C SER A 58 -5.28 1.07 4.45
N GLU A 59 -6.33 1.66 3.88
CA GLU A 59 -6.32 3.02 3.36
C GLU A 59 -6.06 4.06 4.45
N ARG A 60 -6.77 3.95 5.59
CA ARG A 60 -6.58 4.88 6.71
C ARG A 60 -5.18 4.79 7.31
N CYS A 61 -4.64 3.58 7.45
CA CYS A 61 -3.28 3.38 7.94
C CYS A 61 -2.26 4.03 7.01
N PHE A 62 -2.42 3.85 5.70
CA PHE A 62 -1.55 4.47 4.72
C PHE A 62 -1.63 6.00 4.76
N LEU A 63 -2.83 6.57 4.75
CA LEU A 63 -3.04 8.03 4.82
C LEU A 63 -2.45 8.63 6.09
N ASN A 64 -2.61 7.96 7.22
CA ASN A 64 -2.03 8.41 8.48
C ASN A 64 -0.50 8.33 8.45
N ALA A 65 0.06 7.26 7.89
CA ALA A 65 1.50 7.04 7.84
C ALA A 65 2.23 7.99 6.90
N ILE A 66 1.61 8.39 5.77
CA ILE A 66 2.20 9.38 4.84
C ILE A 66 1.96 10.83 5.30
N GLY A 67 1.07 11.05 6.27
CA GLY A 67 0.76 12.38 6.78
C GLY A 67 2.00 13.03 7.39
N SER A 68 2.42 14.17 6.84
CA SER A 68 3.45 14.99 7.46
C SER A 68 2.86 15.77 8.64
N ASP A 69 3.37 15.55 9.84
CA ASP A 69 3.18 16.50 10.94
C ASP A 69 4.08 17.71 10.68
N GLU A 70 3.61 18.94 10.95
CA GLU A 70 4.38 20.17 10.83
C GLU A 70 5.72 20.11 11.59
N THR A 71 5.79 19.23 12.59
CA THR A 71 6.95 19.02 13.46
C THR A 71 7.96 18.00 12.93
N HIS A 72 7.57 17.08 12.04
CA HIS A 72 8.40 15.90 11.68
C HIS A 72 8.76 15.81 10.18
N GLY A 73 8.18 16.66 9.33
CA GLY A 73 8.45 16.66 7.89
C GLY A 73 7.85 15.46 7.15
N THR A 74 8.24 15.26 5.89
CA THR A 74 7.75 14.14 5.06
C THR A 74 8.41 12.82 5.49
N PRO A 75 7.64 11.77 5.79
CA PRO A 75 8.20 10.49 6.19
C PRO A 75 8.96 9.80 5.06
N THR A 76 9.84 8.86 5.40
CA THR A 76 10.48 7.98 4.41
C THR A 76 9.54 6.82 4.05
N ALA A 77 9.71 6.24 2.85
CA ALA A 77 8.93 5.04 2.46
C ALA A 77 9.12 3.86 3.43
N GLN A 78 10.32 3.74 4.00
CA GLN A 78 10.58 2.73 5.03
C GLN A 78 9.77 3.00 6.31
N ALA A 79 9.69 4.25 6.78
CA ALA A 79 8.89 4.59 7.96
C ALA A 79 7.41 4.26 7.74
N VAL A 80 6.87 4.64 6.57
CA VAL A 80 5.48 4.33 6.19
C VAL A 80 5.24 2.81 6.16
N LEU A 81 6.16 2.04 5.58
CA LEU A 81 6.07 0.58 5.55
C LEU A 81 6.07 -0.02 6.97
N GLN A 82 6.91 0.49 7.88
CA GLN A 82 6.95 0.03 9.27
C GLN A 82 5.67 0.37 10.02
N ASP A 83 5.09 1.54 9.79
CA ASP A 83 3.83 1.94 10.42
C ASP A 83 2.67 1.05 9.98
N ILE A 84 2.58 0.72 8.68
CA ILE A 84 1.58 -0.21 8.15
C ILE A 84 1.75 -1.59 8.79
N ARG A 85 2.97 -2.16 8.75
CA ARG A 85 3.25 -3.47 9.35
C ARG A 85 2.96 -3.49 10.84
N GLY A 86 3.31 -2.43 11.56
CA GLY A 86 3.04 -2.28 12.98
C GLY A 86 1.54 -2.20 13.28
N SER A 87 0.76 -1.52 12.43
CA SER A 87 -0.70 -1.43 12.58
C SER A 87 -1.37 -2.79 12.39
N VAL A 88 -0.98 -3.53 11.35
CA VAL A 88 -1.46 -4.91 11.12
C VAL A 88 -1.06 -5.82 12.27
N SER A 89 0.21 -5.79 12.69
CA SER A 89 0.69 -6.61 13.81
C SER A 89 -0.05 -6.32 15.11
N ARG A 90 -0.34 -5.05 15.43
CA ARG A 90 -1.14 -4.69 16.61
C ARG A 90 -2.59 -5.13 16.50
N PHE A 91 -3.17 -5.09 15.31
CA PHE A 91 -4.53 -5.54 15.07
C PHE A 91 -4.65 -7.06 15.22
N CYS A 92 -3.74 -7.83 14.61
CA CYS A 92 -3.76 -9.28 14.68
C CYS A 92 -3.35 -9.80 16.08
N GLY A 93 -2.44 -9.10 16.76
CA GLY A 93 -1.83 -9.59 17.99
C GLY A 93 -1.12 -10.92 17.76
N ASP A 94 -1.37 -11.90 18.63
CA ASP A 94 -0.84 -13.26 18.51
C ASP A 94 -1.70 -14.19 17.64
N ALA A 95 -2.67 -13.66 16.88
CA ALA A 95 -3.48 -14.47 15.98
C ALA A 95 -2.60 -15.10 14.89
N ALA A 96 -2.95 -16.31 14.47
CA ALA A 96 -2.24 -16.99 13.39
C ALA A 96 -2.35 -16.18 12.09
N ALA A 97 -1.24 -16.11 11.33
CA ALA A 97 -1.25 -15.51 10.01
C ALA A 97 -2.26 -16.26 9.12
N PHE A 98 -3.12 -15.50 8.45
CA PHE A 98 -4.12 -16.06 7.54
C PHE A 98 -3.50 -16.40 6.17
N ASP A 99 -2.64 -15.50 5.66
CA ASP A 99 -1.96 -15.61 4.37
C ASP A 99 -0.64 -14.81 4.38
N ASP A 100 0.16 -14.91 3.30
CA ASP A 100 1.40 -14.16 3.14
C ASP A 100 1.14 -12.65 2.96
N LEU A 101 1.67 -11.86 3.90
CA LEU A 101 1.58 -10.40 3.87
C LEU A 101 2.72 -9.79 3.02
N THR A 102 2.39 -9.26 1.84
CA THR A 102 3.31 -8.48 1.00
C THR A 102 2.83 -7.04 0.89
N VAL A 103 3.72 -6.08 1.19
CA VAL A 103 3.44 -4.64 1.08
C VAL A 103 4.65 -3.92 0.49
N MET A 104 4.40 -3.03 -0.46
CA MET A 104 5.39 -2.16 -1.09
C MET A 104 4.90 -0.71 -1.06
N VAL A 105 5.79 0.19 -0.65
CA VAL A 105 5.54 1.63 -0.58
C VAL A 105 6.56 2.34 -1.44
N VAL A 106 6.10 3.23 -2.31
CA VAL A 106 6.94 4.08 -3.16
C VAL A 106 6.60 5.53 -2.88
N HIS A 107 7.63 6.36 -2.74
CA HIS A 107 7.51 7.81 -2.63
C HIS A 107 8.15 8.45 -3.86
N CYS A 108 7.36 9.10 -4.71
CA CYS A 108 7.83 9.88 -5.84
C CYS A 108 8.48 11.15 -5.28
N GLN A 109 9.82 11.19 -5.19
CA GLN A 109 10.55 12.37 -4.73
C GLN A 109 10.83 13.30 -5.92
N ALA A 110 11.10 14.59 -5.64
CA ALA A 110 11.66 15.46 -6.66
C ALA A 110 13.05 14.95 -7.05
N ASP A 111 13.42 15.07 -8.32
CA ASP A 111 14.77 14.73 -8.79
C ASP A 111 15.80 15.50 -7.96
N ALA A 112 16.61 14.77 -7.19
CA ALA A 112 17.86 15.28 -6.65
C ALA A 112 18.89 15.22 -7.78
N GLU A 113 18.83 16.20 -8.69
CA GLU A 113 19.59 16.28 -9.94
C GLU A 113 19.31 15.15 -10.95
N ALA A 114 19.13 15.54 -12.21
CA ALA A 114 19.03 14.61 -13.32
C ALA A 114 20.20 13.62 -13.27
N ILE A 115 19.90 12.33 -13.34
CA ILE A 115 20.92 11.31 -13.63
C ILE A 115 21.52 11.70 -14.98
N ALA A 116 22.71 12.30 -14.96
CA ALA A 116 23.45 12.61 -16.17
C ALA A 116 23.72 11.30 -16.92
N PRO A 117 23.63 11.30 -18.27
CA PRO A 117 23.73 10.11 -19.09
C PRO A 117 25.08 9.39 -18.99
#